data_AF-S4RUW4-F1
#
_entry.id   AF-S4RUW4-F1
#
_cell.length_a   1.000
_cell.length_b   1.000
_cell.length_c   1.000
_cell.angle_alpha   90.00
_cell.angle_beta   90.00
_cell.angle_gamma   90.00
#
_symmetry.space_group_name_H-M   'P 1'
#
loop_
_entity.id
_entity.type
_entity.pdbx_description
1 polymer ?
#
loop_
_entity_poly.entity_id
_entity_poly.type
_entity_poly.pdbx_seq_one_letter_code
_entity_poly.pdbx_strand_id
1 'polypeptide(L)'
;TTHTHASVSNSPHSAATDSQLSPLQMAGGYVCSLSPELVERARVELGENPETRAQEVQKLREALARRPDIPARTDDAFLLRFLRARKFDHEKTFKLVESYYKCHETWPDIFQNFRPSAVKALLGSGFIRVLPERDSKGRRVIIQSPGKWNPSTTPMMDNIRAMYMTMELLIQSEETQVNGITILADHKGVRLAHVTNFTPSLMKKITTVMQDAFPIRIKGHNTVNEPSIFKAMFALMKPFLKEKMRKRYFLEGLPL
;
A
#
# COMPACT_ATOMS: atom_id res chain seq x y z
N THR A 1 51.72 12.53 -59.66
CA THR A 1 52.79 12.43 -58.65
C THR A 1 52.19 11.78 -57.40
N THR A 2 51.74 10.53 -57.43
CA THR A 2 52.52 9.25 -57.32
C THR A 2 53.55 9.24 -56.20
N HIS A 3 53.27 8.48 -55.14
CA HIS A 3 54.06 7.37 -54.56
C HIS A 3 53.30 6.86 -53.31
N THR A 4 52.43 5.84 -53.33
CA THR A 4 52.57 4.36 -53.45
C THR A 4 53.50 3.67 -52.42
N HIS A 5 52.90 2.85 -51.53
CA HIS A 5 53.15 1.39 -51.30
C HIS A 5 52.45 0.97 -49.98
N ALA A 6 51.38 0.14 -49.97
CA ALA A 6 51.34 -1.34 -50.04
C ALA A 6 52.05 -2.02 -48.83
N SER A 7 51.56 -3.02 -48.10
CA SER A 7 50.66 -4.15 -48.42
C SER A 7 50.34 -5.01 -47.16
N VAL A 8 49.10 -5.53 -47.08
CA VAL A 8 48.66 -6.92 -46.80
C VAL A 8 49.23 -7.71 -45.59
N SER A 9 48.37 -8.19 -44.67
CA SER A 9 47.99 -9.63 -44.56
C SER A 9 47.21 -10.02 -43.28
N ASN A 10 46.33 -11.01 -43.48
CA ASN A 10 45.81 -12.06 -42.59
C ASN A 10 44.86 -11.79 -41.40
N SER A 11 43.64 -12.33 -41.57
CA SER A 11 42.74 -12.84 -40.52
C SER A 11 43.34 -14.05 -39.79
N PRO A 12 42.88 -14.37 -38.56
CA PRO A 12 41.92 -15.49 -38.43
C PRO A 12 40.84 -15.30 -37.33
N HIS A 13 39.81 -16.13 -37.42
CA HIS A 13 38.75 -16.36 -36.40
C HIS A 13 39.27 -16.41 -34.95
N SER A 14 38.54 -15.84 -33.98
CA SER A 14 37.82 -16.60 -32.93
C SER A 14 37.22 -15.71 -31.83
N ALA A 15 36.17 -16.26 -31.23
CA ALA A 15 35.74 -16.11 -29.83
C ALA A 15 34.92 -14.88 -29.43
N ALA A 16 33.65 -15.19 -29.13
CA ALA A 16 32.70 -14.39 -28.39
C ALA A 16 33.28 -13.82 -27.08
N THR A 17 32.83 -12.62 -26.74
CA THR A 17 32.64 -12.20 -25.35
C THR A 17 31.29 -11.53 -25.23
N ASP A 18 30.31 -12.33 -24.82
CA ASP A 18 29.10 -11.86 -24.13
C ASP A 18 29.53 -10.96 -22.96
N SER A 19 29.33 -9.65 -23.06
CA SER A 19 29.21 -8.80 -21.88
C SER A 19 28.60 -7.46 -22.26
N GLN A 20 27.28 -7.38 -22.09
CA GLN A 20 26.56 -6.29 -21.40
C GLN A 20 25.07 -6.46 -21.69
N LEU A 21 24.42 -7.29 -20.87
CA LEU A 21 22.97 -7.28 -20.75
C LEU A 21 22.53 -5.88 -20.31
N SER A 22 21.87 -5.15 -21.20
CA SER A 22 21.14 -3.93 -20.84
C SER A 22 20.06 -4.27 -19.81
N PRO A 23 19.74 -3.39 -18.84
CA PRO A 23 18.66 -3.64 -17.92
C PRO A 23 17.37 -3.83 -18.72
N LEU A 24 16.82 -5.05 -18.65
CA LEU A 24 15.60 -5.48 -19.33
C LEU A 24 14.49 -4.46 -19.08
N GLN A 25 14.22 -3.63 -20.10
CA GLN A 25 13.02 -2.83 -20.17
C GLN A 25 11.82 -3.78 -20.19
N MET A 26 10.94 -3.64 -19.20
CA MET A 26 9.69 -4.37 -19.13
C MET A 26 8.77 -3.99 -20.29
N ALA A 27 7.97 -4.94 -20.77
CA ALA A 27 6.77 -4.64 -21.55
C ALA A 27 5.80 -3.83 -20.66
N GLY A 28 5.94 -2.50 -20.69
CA GLY A 28 5.24 -1.58 -19.79
C GLY A 28 6.07 -0.37 -19.32
N GLY A 29 7.38 -0.32 -19.59
CA GLY A 29 8.21 0.86 -19.29
C GLY A 29 8.39 1.17 -17.80
N TYR A 30 8.11 0.22 -16.90
CA TYR A 30 8.33 0.39 -15.46
C TYR A 30 9.83 0.53 -15.14
N VAL A 31 10.16 1.57 -14.38
CA VAL A 31 11.49 1.82 -13.85
C VAL A 31 11.40 1.85 -12.33
N CYS A 32 12.14 0.95 -11.67
CA CYS A 32 12.18 0.87 -10.22
C CYS A 32 12.79 2.15 -9.64
N SER A 33 12.03 2.83 -8.78
CA SER A 33 12.42 4.09 -8.13
C SER A 33 13.10 3.92 -6.76
N LEU A 34 13.25 2.69 -6.27
CA LEU A 34 13.88 2.41 -4.98
C LEU A 34 15.39 2.71 -4.98
N SER A 35 15.89 3.29 -3.87
CA SER A 35 17.33 3.37 -3.61
C SER A 35 17.94 1.96 -3.45
N PRO A 36 19.27 1.81 -3.60
CA PRO A 36 19.93 0.53 -3.36
C PRO A 36 19.64 -0.08 -1.98
N GLU A 37 19.55 0.75 -0.92
CA GLU A 37 19.24 0.24 0.42
C GLU A 37 17.80 -0.29 0.51
N LEU A 38 16.86 0.35 -0.21
CA LEU A 38 15.47 -0.10 -0.24
C LEU A 38 15.27 -1.31 -1.15
N VAL A 39 16.07 -1.46 -2.22
CA VAL A 39 16.12 -2.69 -3.00
C VAL A 39 16.57 -3.86 -2.13
N GLU A 40 17.64 -3.68 -1.35
CA GLU A 40 18.12 -4.73 -0.44
C GLU A 40 17.10 -5.03 0.67
N ARG A 41 16.46 -4.00 1.23
CA ARG A 41 15.37 -4.20 2.19
C ARG A 41 14.19 -4.95 1.59
N ALA A 42 13.80 -4.64 0.34
CA ALA A 42 12.73 -5.36 -0.35
C ALA A 42 13.10 -6.83 -0.57
N ARG A 43 14.35 -7.11 -0.96
CA ARG A 43 14.88 -8.47 -1.10
C ARG A 43 14.78 -9.25 0.20
N VAL A 44 15.26 -8.68 1.31
CA VAL A 44 15.29 -9.35 2.63
C VAL A 44 13.91 -9.45 3.28
N GLU A 45 13.12 -8.38 3.30
CA GLU A 45 11.84 -8.36 4.01
C GLU A 45 10.66 -8.91 3.20
N LEU A 46 10.72 -8.76 1.87
CA LEU A 46 9.61 -9.05 0.95
C LEU A 46 9.92 -10.16 -0.04
N GLY A 47 11.15 -10.68 -0.10
CA GLY A 47 11.51 -11.69 -1.10
C GLY A 47 11.54 -11.16 -2.53
N GLU A 48 11.66 -9.84 -2.71
CA GLU A 48 11.71 -9.23 -4.03
C GLU A 48 13.10 -9.40 -4.65
N ASN A 49 13.24 -10.26 -5.66
CA ASN A 49 14.45 -10.33 -6.48
C ASN A 49 14.32 -9.38 -7.68
N PRO A 50 15.19 -8.36 -7.83
CA PRO A 50 15.17 -7.45 -8.98
C PRO A 50 15.25 -8.16 -10.34
N GLU A 51 15.98 -9.26 -10.43
CA GLU A 51 16.20 -10.02 -11.68
C GLU A 51 14.94 -10.76 -12.13
N THR A 52 14.13 -11.25 -11.19
CA THR A 52 12.90 -12.00 -11.50
C THR A 52 11.63 -11.18 -11.38
N ARG A 53 11.70 -9.96 -10.81
CA ARG A 53 10.55 -9.04 -10.62
C ARG A 53 9.64 -8.99 -11.84
N ALA A 54 10.26 -8.86 -13.00
CA ALA A 54 9.63 -8.88 -14.32
C ALA A 54 8.68 -10.06 -14.52
N GLN A 55 9.24 -11.25 -14.33
CA GLN A 55 8.58 -12.54 -14.51
C GLN A 55 7.49 -12.73 -13.44
N GLU A 56 7.74 -12.30 -12.20
CA GLU A 56 6.76 -12.37 -11.12
C GLU A 56 5.53 -11.50 -11.39
N VAL A 57 5.71 -10.29 -11.93
CA VAL A 57 4.60 -9.44 -12.39
C VAL A 57 3.83 -10.11 -13.53
N GLN A 58 4.54 -10.68 -14.50
CA GLN A 58 3.94 -11.37 -15.64
C GLN A 58 3.11 -12.59 -15.20
N LYS A 59 3.59 -13.39 -14.25
CA LYS A 59 2.83 -14.52 -13.67
C LYS A 59 1.51 -14.07 -13.04
N LEU A 60 1.52 -12.96 -12.28
CA LEU A 60 0.30 -12.42 -11.68
C LEU A 60 -0.67 -11.91 -12.75
N ARG A 61 -0.16 -11.23 -13.79
CA ARG A 61 -0.95 -10.77 -14.93
C ARG A 61 -1.65 -11.92 -15.64
N GLU A 62 -0.93 -13.00 -15.92
CA GLU A 62 -1.48 -14.21 -16.55
C GLU A 62 -2.53 -14.88 -15.67
N ALA A 63 -2.32 -14.93 -14.35
CA ALA A 63 -3.31 -15.44 -13.42
C ALA A 63 -4.61 -14.61 -13.44
N LEU A 64 -4.49 -13.28 -13.49
CA LEU A 64 -5.65 -12.37 -13.59
C LEU A 64 -6.36 -12.47 -14.94
N ALA A 65 -5.64 -12.71 -16.04
CA ALA A 65 -6.23 -12.92 -17.36
C ALA A 65 -7.16 -14.15 -17.41
N ARG A 66 -6.96 -15.14 -16.53
CA ARG A 66 -7.85 -16.31 -16.38
C ARG A 66 -9.11 -16.03 -15.56
N ARG A 67 -9.25 -14.82 -15.01
CA ARG A 67 -10.37 -14.40 -14.17
C ARG A 67 -10.99 -13.09 -14.70
N PRO A 68 -11.68 -13.17 -15.86
CA PRO A 68 -12.27 -11.99 -16.51
C PRO A 68 -13.38 -11.33 -15.68
N ASP A 69 -13.90 -12.00 -14.65
CA ASP A 69 -14.81 -11.44 -13.66
C ASP A 69 -14.16 -10.37 -12.78
N ILE A 70 -12.82 -10.31 -12.72
CA ILE A 70 -12.07 -9.29 -11.98
C ILE A 70 -11.57 -8.26 -12.99
N PRO A 71 -12.12 -7.03 -13.02
CA PRO A 71 -11.68 -5.97 -13.92
C PRO A 71 -10.37 -5.33 -13.43
N ALA A 72 -9.33 -6.16 -13.31
CA ALA A 72 -8.06 -5.77 -12.72
C ALA A 72 -7.27 -4.83 -13.63
N ARG A 73 -6.70 -3.78 -13.02
CA ARG A 73 -5.64 -2.98 -13.62
C ARG A 73 -4.36 -3.84 -13.62
N THR A 74 -3.63 -3.89 -14.74
CA THR A 74 -2.57 -4.89 -14.97
C THR A 74 -1.18 -4.32 -15.33
N ASP A 75 -0.98 -3.00 -15.23
CA ASP A 75 0.35 -2.40 -15.34
C ASP A 75 1.24 -2.76 -14.15
N ASP A 76 2.54 -2.84 -14.40
CA ASP A 76 3.56 -3.30 -13.46
C ASP A 76 3.51 -2.56 -12.12
N ALA A 77 3.43 -1.23 -12.16
CA ALA A 77 3.44 -0.38 -10.96
C ALA A 77 2.22 -0.62 -10.05
N PHE A 78 1.07 -1.00 -10.63
CA PHE A 78 -0.11 -1.38 -9.86
C PHE A 78 0.05 -2.78 -9.27
N LEU A 79 0.40 -3.78 -10.09
CA LEU A 79 0.56 -5.17 -9.66
C LEU A 79 1.64 -5.37 -8.60
N LEU A 80 2.75 -4.61 -8.69
CA LEU A 80 3.84 -4.65 -7.71
C LEU A 80 3.39 -4.27 -6.28
N ARG A 81 2.36 -3.42 -6.13
CA ARG A 81 1.81 -3.08 -4.81
C ARG A 81 1.34 -4.34 -4.09
N PHE A 82 0.64 -5.21 -4.80
CA PHE A 82 0.06 -6.44 -4.26
C PHE A 82 1.15 -7.47 -3.96
N LEU A 83 2.08 -7.68 -4.90
CA LEU A 83 3.22 -8.58 -4.71
C LEU A 83 4.04 -8.18 -3.48
N ARG A 84 4.43 -6.91 -3.38
CA ARG A 84 5.18 -6.38 -2.22
C ARG A 84 4.39 -6.51 -0.91
N ALA A 85 3.08 -6.24 -0.93
CA ALA A 85 2.22 -6.37 0.25
C ALA A 85 2.13 -7.82 0.78
N ARG A 86 2.35 -8.81 -0.09
CA ARG A 86 2.30 -10.24 0.24
C ARG A 86 3.64 -10.95 0.11
N LYS A 87 4.73 -10.19 0.04
CA LYS A 87 6.10 -10.72 -0.01
C LYS A 87 6.31 -11.70 -1.18
N PHE A 88 5.77 -11.36 -2.34
CA PHE A 88 5.87 -12.15 -3.58
C PHE A 88 5.27 -13.57 -3.46
N ASP A 89 4.45 -13.84 -2.44
CA ASP A 89 3.64 -15.04 -2.35
C ASP A 89 2.45 -14.91 -3.32
N HIS A 90 2.50 -15.62 -4.44
CA HIS A 90 1.50 -15.51 -5.53
C HIS A 90 0.09 -15.85 -5.09
N GLU A 91 -0.09 -16.90 -4.30
CA GLU A 91 -1.42 -17.32 -3.86
C GLU A 91 -2.05 -16.25 -2.96
N LYS A 92 -1.29 -15.73 -1.99
CA LYS A 92 -1.76 -14.65 -1.11
C LYS A 92 -1.93 -13.34 -1.87
N THR A 93 -1.11 -13.09 -2.88
CA THR A 93 -1.19 -11.90 -3.75
C THR A 93 -2.48 -11.93 -4.54
N PHE A 94 -2.78 -13.05 -5.19
CA PHE A 94 -4.00 -13.24 -5.97
C PHE A 94 -5.25 -13.03 -5.11
N LYS A 95 -5.31 -13.69 -3.93
CA LYS A 95 -6.40 -13.51 -2.95
C LYS A 95 -6.58 -12.06 -2.49
N LEU A 96 -5.48 -11.30 -2.37
CA LEU A 96 -5.54 -9.87 -2.03
C LEU A 96 -6.10 -9.03 -3.18
N VAL A 97 -5.74 -9.32 -4.43
CA VAL A 97 -6.33 -8.64 -5.60
C VAL A 97 -7.83 -8.92 -5.68
N GLU A 98 -8.25 -10.18 -5.53
CA GLU A 98 -9.66 -10.55 -5.47
C GLU A 98 -10.41 -9.79 -4.38
N SER A 99 -9.85 -9.75 -3.18
CA SER A 99 -10.45 -9.07 -2.03
C SER A 99 -10.54 -7.55 -2.26
N TYR A 100 -9.54 -6.96 -2.89
CA TYR A 100 -9.52 -5.53 -3.24
C TYR A 100 -10.69 -5.19 -4.17
N TYR A 101 -10.86 -5.92 -5.28
CA TYR A 101 -11.95 -5.66 -6.22
C TYR A 101 -13.33 -6.00 -5.64
N LYS A 102 -13.45 -7.13 -4.92
CA LYS A 102 -14.69 -7.50 -4.23
C LYS A 102 -15.15 -6.44 -3.23
N CYS A 103 -14.23 -5.76 -2.54
CA CYS A 103 -14.60 -4.66 -1.64
C CYS A 103 -15.21 -3.47 -2.39
N HIS A 104 -14.72 -3.16 -3.60
CA HIS A 104 -15.27 -2.08 -4.42
C HIS A 104 -16.71 -2.37 -4.85
N GLU A 105 -17.02 -3.63 -5.15
CA GLU A 105 -18.37 -4.07 -5.53
C GLU A 105 -19.31 -4.14 -4.33
N THR A 106 -18.85 -4.70 -3.21
CA THR A 106 -19.73 -5.04 -2.08
C THR A 106 -20.00 -3.87 -1.13
N TRP A 107 -19.24 -2.77 -1.21
CA TRP A 107 -19.41 -1.59 -0.34
C TRP A 107 -19.69 -0.30 -1.14
N PRO A 108 -20.87 -0.20 -1.79
CA PRO A 108 -21.27 0.98 -2.55
C PRO A 108 -21.33 2.25 -1.67
N ASP A 109 -21.61 2.09 -0.38
CA ASP A 109 -21.59 3.14 0.64
C ASP A 109 -20.22 3.85 0.75
N ILE A 110 -19.13 3.18 0.36
CA ILE A 110 -17.78 3.76 0.30
C ILE A 110 -17.47 4.20 -1.13
N PHE A 111 -17.67 3.32 -2.11
CA PHE A 111 -17.07 3.46 -3.45
C PHE A 111 -17.94 4.12 -4.51
N GLN A 112 -19.26 4.24 -4.32
CA GLN A 112 -20.14 4.85 -5.34
C GLN A 112 -19.88 6.36 -5.53
N ASN A 113 -19.50 7.08 -4.47
CA ASN A 113 -19.16 8.51 -4.50
C ASN A 113 -17.67 8.74 -4.19
N PHE A 114 -16.80 7.91 -4.76
CA PHE A 114 -15.34 7.91 -4.49
C PHE A 114 -14.60 9.05 -5.22
N ARG A 115 -14.88 10.30 -4.84
CA ARG A 115 -14.19 11.51 -5.35
C ARG A 115 -13.71 12.45 -4.25
N PRO A 116 -12.58 13.16 -4.41
CA PRO A 116 -12.06 14.08 -3.39
C PRO A 116 -13.06 15.18 -2.97
N SER A 117 -13.89 15.67 -3.90
CA SER A 117 -14.91 16.68 -3.62
C SER A 117 -15.96 16.20 -2.60
N ALA A 118 -16.25 14.89 -2.55
CA ALA A 118 -17.19 14.31 -1.59
C ALA A 118 -16.70 14.36 -0.14
N VAL A 119 -15.39 14.45 0.07
CA VAL A 119 -14.76 14.46 1.41
C VAL A 119 -13.97 15.74 1.68
N LYS A 120 -14.13 16.78 0.85
CA LYS A 120 -13.33 18.02 0.91
C LYS A 120 -13.42 18.72 2.27
N ALA A 121 -14.63 18.84 2.82
CA ALA A 121 -14.84 19.48 4.13
C ALA A 121 -14.16 18.70 5.25
N LEU A 122 -14.21 17.37 5.21
CA LEU A 122 -13.57 16.49 6.19
C LEU A 122 -12.04 16.56 6.10
N LEU A 123 -11.49 16.58 4.88
CA LEU A 123 -10.05 16.79 4.68
C LEU A 123 -9.62 18.17 5.20
N GLY A 124 -10.42 19.21 4.92
CA GLY A 124 -10.20 20.58 5.39
C GLY A 124 -10.28 20.75 6.91
N SER A 125 -11.04 19.90 7.61
CA SER A 125 -11.06 19.90 9.09
C SER A 125 -9.75 19.39 9.69
N GLY A 126 -8.91 18.72 8.89
CA GLY A 126 -7.70 18.06 9.34
C GLY A 126 -7.97 16.73 10.04
N PHE A 127 -9.12 16.07 9.78
CA PHE A 127 -9.40 14.72 10.26
C PHE A 127 -8.29 13.72 9.91
N ILE A 128 -7.75 13.81 8.70
CA ILE A 128 -6.57 13.05 8.25
C ILE A 128 -5.51 14.04 7.77
N ARG A 129 -4.27 13.81 8.18
CA ARG A 129 -3.08 14.50 7.70
C ARG A 129 -1.99 13.46 7.41
N VAL A 130 -1.11 13.76 6.48
CA VAL A 130 0.10 12.98 6.22
C VAL A 130 1.28 13.87 6.52
N LEU A 131 2.24 13.39 7.32
CA LEU A 131 3.45 14.16 7.56
C LEU A 131 4.31 14.26 6.30
N PRO A 132 4.92 15.44 6.03
CA PRO A 132 5.82 15.60 4.89
C PRO A 132 7.03 14.68 5.01
N GLU A 133 7.52 14.46 6.24
CA GLU A 133 8.62 13.55 6.55
C GLU A 133 8.14 12.12 6.79
N ARG A 134 9.06 11.18 6.61
CA ARG A 134 8.90 9.80 7.04
C ARG A 134 9.43 9.66 8.47
N ASP A 135 9.03 8.61 9.17
CA ASP A 135 9.64 8.32 10.47
C ASP A 135 11.07 7.77 10.34
N SER A 136 11.74 7.53 11.47
CA SER A 136 13.11 7.00 11.52
C SER A 136 13.31 5.63 10.85
N LYS A 137 12.23 4.93 10.48
CA LYS A 137 12.26 3.65 9.74
C LYS A 137 11.87 3.82 8.27
N GLY A 138 11.70 5.04 7.78
CA GLY A 138 11.30 5.36 6.41
C GLY A 138 9.81 5.15 6.13
N ARG A 139 8.98 4.99 7.16
CA ARG A 139 7.54 4.73 7.01
C ARG A 139 6.80 6.04 6.82
N ARG A 140 5.77 6.05 5.97
CA ARG A 140 4.86 7.21 5.90
C ARG A 140 4.02 7.30 7.16
N VAL A 141 3.90 8.50 7.72
CA VAL A 141 3.13 8.75 8.94
C VAL A 141 1.81 9.41 8.60
N ILE A 142 0.71 8.73 8.91
CA ILE A 142 -0.64 9.28 8.85
C ILE A 142 -1.04 9.72 10.26
N ILE A 143 -1.49 10.96 10.39
CA ILE A 143 -2.13 11.44 11.61
C ILE A 143 -3.64 11.44 11.38
N GLN A 144 -4.36 10.67 12.20
CA GLN A 144 -5.80 10.67 12.26
C GLN A 144 -6.25 11.39 13.52
N SER A 145 -7.16 12.35 13.39
CA SER A 145 -7.70 13.14 14.51
C SER A 145 -9.23 13.00 14.55
N PRO A 146 -9.79 11.89 15.09
CA PRO A 146 -11.23 11.65 15.03
C PRO A 146 -12.10 12.71 15.72
N GLY A 147 -11.58 13.42 16.71
CA GLY A 147 -12.29 14.55 17.35
C GLY A 147 -12.47 15.79 16.46
N LYS A 148 -11.86 15.83 15.27
CA LYS A 148 -12.06 16.89 14.26
C LYS A 148 -13.16 16.56 13.24
N TRP A 149 -13.77 15.39 13.35
CA TRP A 149 -14.92 15.01 12.54
C TRP A 149 -16.21 15.36 13.29
N ASN A 150 -17.18 15.99 12.61
CA ASN A 150 -18.50 16.24 13.20
C ASN A 150 -19.50 15.18 12.72
N PRO A 151 -19.91 14.22 13.59
CA PRO A 151 -20.84 13.16 13.22
C PRO A 151 -22.26 13.64 12.91
N SER A 152 -22.63 14.86 13.31
CA SER A 152 -23.97 15.42 13.02
C SER A 152 -24.13 15.93 11.58
N THR A 153 -23.03 16.27 10.92
CA THR A 153 -23.04 16.87 9.57
C THR A 153 -22.34 16.02 8.52
N THR A 154 -21.50 15.09 8.95
CA THR A 154 -20.66 14.28 8.06
C THR A 154 -20.81 12.80 8.42
N PRO A 155 -21.29 11.94 7.51
CA PRO A 155 -21.40 10.51 7.76
C PRO A 155 -20.07 9.85 8.06
N MET A 156 -20.06 8.80 8.90
CA MET A 156 -18.86 8.00 9.16
C MET A 156 -18.25 7.39 7.88
N MET A 157 -19.06 7.11 6.85
CA MET A 157 -18.56 6.55 5.59
C MET A 157 -17.60 7.50 4.87
N ASP A 158 -17.73 8.81 5.08
CA ASP A 158 -16.82 9.81 4.53
C ASP A 158 -15.43 9.71 5.17
N ASN A 159 -15.34 9.34 6.45
CA ASN A 159 -14.07 9.06 7.13
C ASN A 159 -13.33 7.89 6.49
N ILE A 160 -14.05 6.80 6.21
CA ILE A 160 -13.48 5.61 5.57
C ILE A 160 -13.03 5.94 4.16
N ARG A 161 -13.85 6.68 3.40
CA ARG A 161 -13.51 7.13 2.05
C ARG A 161 -12.27 8.01 2.03
N ALA A 162 -12.18 8.99 2.94
CA ALA A 162 -11.01 9.86 3.05
C ALA A 162 -9.73 9.08 3.40
N MET A 163 -9.82 8.10 4.32
CA MET A 163 -8.69 7.23 4.65
C MET A 163 -8.28 6.36 3.47
N TYR A 164 -9.25 5.75 2.76
CA TYR A 164 -8.97 4.91 1.60
C TYR A 164 -8.31 5.72 0.48
N MET A 165 -8.82 6.91 0.15
CA MET A 165 -8.20 7.82 -0.83
C MET A 165 -6.78 8.20 -0.43
N THR A 166 -6.57 8.49 0.85
CA THR A 166 -5.22 8.79 1.38
C THR A 166 -4.29 7.61 1.15
N MET A 167 -4.72 6.39 1.48
CA MET A 167 -3.92 5.18 1.27
C MET A 167 -3.65 4.91 -0.22
N GLU A 168 -4.62 5.14 -1.11
CA GLU A 168 -4.47 5.03 -2.57
C GLU A 168 -3.41 5.97 -3.12
N LEU A 169 -3.31 7.18 -2.58
CA LEU A 169 -2.25 8.13 -2.95
C LEU A 169 -0.88 7.69 -2.39
N LEU A 170 -0.84 7.30 -1.12
CA LEU A 170 0.43 6.95 -0.46
C LEU A 170 1.09 5.69 -1.03
N ILE A 171 0.29 4.71 -1.45
CA ILE A 171 0.80 3.43 -1.97
C ILE A 171 1.41 3.54 -3.37
N GLN A 172 1.25 4.68 -4.06
CA GLN A 172 1.92 4.93 -5.33
C GLN A 172 3.44 5.03 -5.19
N SER A 173 3.93 5.43 -4.01
CA SER A 173 5.37 5.47 -3.70
C SER A 173 5.90 4.07 -3.41
N GLU A 174 6.89 3.63 -4.18
CA GLU A 174 7.55 2.33 -3.97
C GLU A 174 8.20 2.23 -2.59
N GLU A 175 8.79 3.31 -2.09
CA GLU A 175 9.34 3.33 -0.73
C GLU A 175 8.25 3.08 0.33
N THR A 176 7.02 3.57 0.11
CA THR A 176 5.89 3.28 1.01
C THR A 176 5.45 1.83 0.91
N GLN A 177 5.51 1.22 -0.27
CA GLN A 177 5.25 -0.22 -0.44
C GLN A 177 6.28 -1.04 0.36
N VAL A 178 7.56 -0.65 0.33
CA VAL A 178 8.68 -1.36 1.00
C VAL A 178 8.76 -1.09 2.50
N ASN A 179 8.57 0.15 2.95
CA ASN A 179 8.69 0.50 4.37
C ASN A 179 7.36 0.36 5.12
N GLY A 180 6.25 0.56 4.41
CA GLY A 180 4.90 0.61 4.99
C GLY A 180 4.56 1.97 5.58
N ILE A 181 3.50 1.98 6.39
CA ILE A 181 2.98 3.17 7.06
C ILE A 181 2.87 2.97 8.57
N THR A 182 2.76 4.08 9.29
CA THR A 182 2.27 4.11 10.67
C THR A 182 1.11 5.09 10.79
N ILE A 183 0.18 4.77 11.66
CA ILE A 183 -0.95 5.62 11.99
C ILE A 183 -0.72 6.15 13.41
N LEU A 184 -0.82 7.46 13.58
CA LEU A 184 -0.95 8.14 14.87
C LEU A 184 -2.39 8.63 15.01
N ALA A 185 -3.16 8.00 15.89
CA ALA A 185 -4.55 8.33 16.14
C ALA A 185 -4.67 9.19 17.41
N ASP A 186 -4.79 10.50 17.21
CA ASP A 186 -5.02 11.49 18.26
C ASP A 186 -6.52 11.60 18.57
N HIS A 187 -6.92 11.04 19.71
CA HIS A 187 -8.32 10.96 20.12
C HIS A 187 -8.78 12.18 20.94
N LYS A 188 -7.97 13.25 21.01
CA LYS A 188 -8.40 14.51 21.63
C LYS A 188 -9.71 14.99 21.00
N GLY A 189 -10.71 15.25 21.84
CA GLY A 189 -12.04 15.71 21.41
C GLY A 189 -13.01 14.61 21.00
N VAL A 190 -12.62 13.33 21.07
CA VAL A 190 -13.55 12.22 20.85
C VAL A 190 -14.57 12.15 21.98
N ARG A 191 -15.83 12.01 21.59
CA ARG A 191 -17.03 11.94 22.46
C ARG A 191 -17.87 10.72 22.10
N LEU A 192 -18.82 10.36 22.96
CA LEU A 192 -19.73 9.23 22.74
C LEU A 192 -20.42 9.26 21.36
N ALA A 193 -20.84 10.45 20.91
CA ALA A 193 -21.45 10.64 19.59
C ALA A 193 -20.58 10.17 18.41
N HIS A 194 -19.25 10.16 18.55
CA HIS A 194 -18.35 9.60 17.53
C HIS A 194 -18.30 8.07 17.61
N VAL A 195 -18.28 7.53 18.83
CA VAL A 195 -18.14 6.09 19.09
C VAL A 195 -19.38 5.32 18.66
N THR A 196 -20.58 5.88 18.86
CA THR A 196 -21.85 5.24 18.49
C THR A 196 -22.01 5.02 16.98
N ASN A 197 -21.18 5.65 16.15
CA ASN A 197 -21.16 5.41 14.70
C ASN A 197 -20.39 4.13 14.31
N PHE A 198 -19.66 3.49 15.24
CA PHE A 198 -18.92 2.28 14.97
C PHE A 198 -19.72 1.03 15.36
N THR A 199 -20.50 0.52 14.40
CA THR A 199 -21.18 -0.76 14.56
C THR A 199 -20.22 -1.95 14.40
N PRO A 200 -20.53 -3.14 14.95
CA PRO A 200 -19.72 -4.34 14.73
C PRO A 200 -19.53 -4.69 13.24
N SER A 201 -20.57 -4.51 12.43
CA SER A 201 -20.50 -4.75 10.98
C SER A 201 -19.54 -3.78 10.29
N LEU A 202 -19.55 -2.49 10.69
CA LEU A 202 -18.62 -1.50 10.18
C LEU A 202 -17.18 -1.78 10.62
N MET A 203 -16.97 -2.14 11.90
CA MET A 203 -15.65 -2.53 12.40
C MET A 203 -15.09 -3.75 11.65
N LYS A 204 -15.94 -4.72 11.32
CA LYS A 204 -15.56 -5.83 10.44
C LYS A 204 -15.13 -5.34 9.05
N LYS A 205 -15.89 -4.43 8.40
CA LYS A 205 -15.49 -3.82 7.10
C LYS A 205 -14.13 -3.13 7.20
N ILE A 206 -13.93 -2.25 8.19
CA ILE A 206 -12.69 -1.50 8.39
C ILE A 206 -11.50 -2.44 8.60
N THR A 207 -11.66 -3.45 9.46
CA THR A 207 -10.61 -4.43 9.73
C THR A 207 -10.32 -5.33 8.53
N THR A 208 -11.32 -5.64 7.67
CA THR A 208 -11.08 -6.31 6.38
C THR A 208 -10.23 -5.47 5.43
N VAL A 209 -10.52 -4.16 5.28
CA VAL A 209 -9.67 -3.26 4.46
C VAL A 209 -8.24 -3.27 4.92
N MET A 210 -8.03 -3.01 6.22
CA MET A 210 -6.69 -2.80 6.79
C MET A 210 -5.79 -4.03 6.70
N GLN A 211 -6.36 -5.23 6.58
CA GLN A 211 -5.61 -6.49 6.72
C GLN A 211 -5.61 -7.31 5.43
N ASP A 212 -6.72 -7.31 4.70
CA ASP A 212 -7.03 -8.33 3.70
C ASP A 212 -7.43 -7.80 2.32
N ALA A 213 -7.79 -6.51 2.20
CA ALA A 213 -8.31 -5.97 0.94
C ALA A 213 -7.58 -4.72 0.43
N PHE A 214 -6.51 -4.26 1.11
CA PHE A 214 -5.70 -3.13 0.64
C PHE A 214 -4.20 -3.48 0.65
N PRO A 215 -3.43 -3.18 -0.42
CA PRO A 215 -2.03 -3.58 -0.54
C PRO A 215 -1.04 -2.72 0.29
N ILE A 216 -1.46 -2.17 1.43
CA ILE A 216 -0.61 -1.34 2.29
C ILE A 216 -0.12 -2.12 3.51
N ARG A 217 1.14 -1.90 3.87
CA ARG A 217 1.76 -2.54 5.04
C ARG A 217 1.68 -1.60 6.24
N ILE A 218 0.65 -1.77 7.08
CA ILE A 218 0.53 -1.02 8.34
C ILE A 218 1.54 -1.59 9.36
N LYS A 219 2.56 -0.83 9.75
CA LYS A 219 3.63 -1.28 10.66
C LYS A 219 3.41 -0.84 12.11
N GLY A 220 2.41 0.00 12.37
CA GLY A 220 2.03 0.45 13.71
C GLY A 220 0.80 1.36 13.69
N HIS A 221 0.01 1.28 14.74
CA HIS A 221 -1.14 2.13 15.01
C HIS A 221 -1.03 2.61 16.47
N ASN A 222 -0.58 3.83 16.65
CA ASN A 222 -0.35 4.44 17.96
C ASN A 222 -1.54 5.33 18.30
N THR A 223 -2.20 5.05 19.41
CA THR A 223 -3.29 5.85 19.96
C THR A 223 -2.74 6.76 21.05
N VAL A 224 -3.14 8.03 21.04
CA VAL A 224 -2.84 9.02 22.08
C VAL A 224 -4.10 9.79 22.44
N ASN A 225 -4.13 10.38 23.64
CA ASN A 225 -5.26 11.16 24.15
C ASN A 225 -6.58 10.38 24.12
N GLU A 226 -6.55 9.08 24.46
CA GLU A 226 -7.76 8.27 24.42
C GLU A 226 -8.76 8.68 25.50
N PRO A 227 -10.05 8.82 25.17
CA PRO A 227 -11.07 8.95 26.20
C PRO A 227 -11.32 7.60 26.86
N SER A 228 -11.90 7.59 28.05
CA SER A 228 -12.24 6.34 28.78
C SER A 228 -13.11 5.37 27.95
N ILE A 229 -13.93 5.90 27.04
CA ILE A 229 -14.77 5.12 26.11
C ILE A 229 -13.99 4.35 25.03
N PHE A 230 -12.71 4.68 24.79
CA PHE A 230 -11.87 4.02 23.77
C PHE A 230 -11.75 2.52 24.01
N LYS A 231 -11.68 2.08 25.27
CA LYS A 231 -11.59 0.65 25.62
C LYS A 231 -12.78 -0.15 25.07
N ALA A 232 -13.99 0.40 25.11
CA ALA A 232 -15.17 -0.23 24.54
C ALA A 232 -15.09 -0.32 23.00
N MET A 233 -14.65 0.76 22.35
CA MET A 233 -14.44 0.78 20.89
C MET A 233 -13.39 -0.25 20.46
N PHE A 234 -12.26 -0.34 21.17
CA PHE A 234 -11.22 -1.32 20.89
C PHE A 234 -11.72 -2.75 21.12
N ALA A 235 -12.53 -2.98 22.17
CA ALA A 235 -13.14 -4.29 22.43
C ALA A 235 -14.08 -4.75 21.30
N LEU A 236 -14.77 -3.82 20.61
CA LEU A 236 -15.58 -4.15 19.42
C LEU A 236 -14.73 -4.51 18.20
N MET A 237 -13.54 -3.89 18.04
CA MET A 237 -12.64 -4.14 16.93
C MET A 237 -11.78 -5.41 17.12
N LYS A 238 -11.35 -5.67 18.36
CA LYS A 238 -10.38 -6.72 18.74
C LYS A 238 -10.72 -8.14 18.21
N PRO A 239 -11.98 -8.60 18.19
CA PRO A 239 -12.35 -9.91 17.66
C PRO A 239 -12.04 -10.10 16.17
N PHE A 240 -12.01 -9.00 15.40
CA PHE A 240 -11.76 -9.03 13.95
C PHE A 240 -10.28 -8.79 13.58
N LEU A 241 -9.43 -8.45 14.57
CA LEU A 241 -8.01 -8.24 14.35
C LEU A 241 -7.24 -9.56 14.34
N LYS A 242 -6.47 -9.78 13.28
CA LYS A 242 -5.46 -10.84 13.22
C LYS A 242 -4.38 -10.55 14.27
N GLU A 243 -3.77 -11.61 14.80
CA GLU A 243 -2.74 -11.50 15.85
C GLU A 243 -1.60 -10.53 15.46
N LYS A 244 -1.13 -10.63 14.21
CA LYS A 244 -0.10 -9.73 13.64
C LYS A 244 -0.48 -8.25 13.74
N MET A 245 -1.76 -7.92 13.55
CA MET A 245 -2.23 -6.55 13.61
C MET A 245 -2.50 -6.11 15.05
N ARG A 246 -3.00 -7.00 15.90
CA ARG A 246 -3.15 -6.74 17.34
C ARG A 246 -1.81 -6.29 17.96
N LYS A 247 -0.72 -6.98 17.64
CA LYS A 247 0.66 -6.62 18.06
C LYS A 247 1.18 -5.28 17.51
N ARG A 248 0.43 -4.63 16.61
CA ARG A 248 0.77 -3.34 16.01
C ARG A 248 -0.07 -2.20 16.57
N TYR A 249 -1.00 -2.47 17.47
CA TYR A 249 -1.72 -1.43 18.21
C TYR A 249 -0.96 -1.08 19.48
N PHE A 250 -0.76 0.23 19.68
CA PHE A 250 -0.09 0.79 20.85
C PHE A 250 -0.96 1.89 21.45
N LEU A 251 -1.02 1.98 22.78
CA LEU A 251 -1.63 3.05 23.55
C LEU A 251 -0.51 3.84 24.24
N GLU A 252 -0.35 5.11 23.90
CA GLU A 252 0.70 5.99 24.45
C GLU A 252 2.11 5.39 24.34
N GLY A 253 2.36 4.58 23.29
CA GLY A 253 3.63 3.90 23.06
C GLY A 253 3.76 2.51 23.72
N LEU A 254 2.78 2.08 24.54
CA LEU A 254 2.73 0.77 25.16
C LEU A 254 1.83 -0.20 24.36
N PRO A 255 2.15 -1.51 24.26
CA PRO A 255 1.28 -2.48 23.57
C PRO A 255 -0.14 -2.56 24.17
N LEU A 256 -1.16 -2.73 23.31
CA LEU A 256 -2.59 -2.90 23.65
C LEU A 256 -3.05 -4.37 23.76
#